data_AF-A0A6H2EJQ2-F1
#
_entry.id   AF-A0A6H2EJQ2-F1
#
_cell.length_a   1.000
_cell.length_b   1.000
_cell.length_c   1.000
_cell.angle_alpha   90.00
_cell.angle_beta   90.00
_cell.angle_gamma   90.00
#
_symmetry.space_group_name_H-M   'P 1'
#
loop_
_entity.id
_entity.type
_entity.pdbx_description
1 polymer ?
#
loop_
_entity_poly.entity_id
_entity_poly.type
_entity_poly.pdbx_seq_one_letter_code
_entity_poly.pdbx_strand_id
1 'polypeptide(L)'
;MNVRFIHEVMKAAWASRTSALMLGIVTLIISLLTLVTAGKSVAQSDGLEQQLARIETRTFTVLDPEGSLLTDAFVHTFATQSGAQSVLALSRPVDVVNGNLGLNASRIGLVSLAGNIDDALKLNDGRMPRAGEVIVGVNAKAKLGLTSSSGYVMSADGHQWAVVGSFDSLAPHEDLADLVIEPTQSAQAWSQMRFVAPSLDDVGPMEHVLIKNLPSAQSTLSVESSARKAAESQALINSLKQQSGAILLLVHGVGIVIIGVIVLTNVLIHAKDLGRRRTLGITRSALICFVVLRTVVISLIGIVSGVILGYTVMYFAHTPVPLDFAVASIILALCAAAVAAIPPAIFAAYRDPVRVMRMP
;
A
#
# COMPACT_ATOMS: atom_id res chain seq x y z
N MET A 1 -18.19 36.98 18.12
CA MET A 1 -17.46 36.44 19.30
C MET A 1 -16.27 37.37 19.56
N ASN A 2 -16.29 38.18 20.63
CA ASN A 2 -15.33 39.28 20.82
C ASN A 2 -13.93 38.76 21.19
N VAL A 3 -12.87 39.40 20.66
CA VAL A 3 -11.45 39.08 20.95
C VAL A 3 -11.14 39.05 22.45
N ARG A 4 -11.82 39.89 23.25
CA ARG A 4 -11.74 39.87 24.73
C ARG A 4 -12.13 38.52 25.34
N PHE A 5 -13.11 37.83 24.78
CA PHE A 5 -13.60 36.54 25.30
C PHE A 5 -12.56 35.43 25.11
N ILE A 6 -11.89 35.39 23.95
CA ILE A 6 -10.82 34.43 23.67
C ILE A 6 -9.61 34.70 24.57
N HIS A 7 -9.24 35.96 24.75
CA HIS A 7 -8.13 36.34 25.61
C HIS A 7 -8.38 35.99 27.08
N GLU A 8 -9.62 36.10 27.55
CA GLU A 8 -10.01 35.70 28.90
C GLU A 8 -10.00 34.18 29.08
N VAL A 9 -10.39 33.41 28.05
CA VAL A 9 -10.29 31.94 28.03
C VAL A 9 -8.84 31.49 28.12
N MET A 10 -7.93 32.11 27.36
CA MET A 10 -6.49 31.83 27.45
C MET A 10 -5.92 32.12 28.85
N LYS A 11 -6.24 33.29 29.43
CA LYS A 11 -5.78 33.63 30.79
C LYS A 11 -6.32 32.66 31.84
N ALA A 12 -7.59 32.27 31.74
CA ALA A 12 -8.19 31.30 32.65
C ALA A 12 -7.59 29.89 32.49
N ALA A 13 -7.26 29.48 31.26
CA ALA A 13 -6.56 28.22 31.00
C ALA A 13 -5.19 28.16 31.70
N TRP A 14 -4.42 29.26 31.63
CA TRP A 14 -3.08 29.34 32.23
C TRP A 14 -3.07 29.51 33.76
N ALA A 15 -4.15 30.04 34.34
CA ALA A 15 -4.26 30.23 35.80
C ALA A 15 -4.41 28.91 36.57
N SER A 16 -5.01 27.87 35.98
CA SER A 16 -5.18 26.55 36.60
C SER A 16 -4.11 25.55 36.14
N ARG A 17 -2.85 25.81 36.51
CA ARG A 17 -1.69 25.06 35.97
C ARG A 17 -1.81 23.55 36.11
N THR A 18 -2.29 23.04 37.25
CA THR A 18 -2.38 21.60 37.51
C THR A 18 -3.40 20.89 36.61
N SER A 19 -4.63 21.40 36.52
CA SER A 19 -5.68 20.81 35.70
C SER A 19 -5.40 20.97 34.20
N ALA A 20 -4.81 22.09 33.78
CA ALA A 20 -4.41 22.30 32.39
C ALA A 20 -3.28 21.35 31.97
N LEU A 21 -2.32 21.12 32.87
CA LEU A 21 -1.20 20.20 32.63
C LEU A 21 -1.67 18.75 32.55
N MET A 22 -2.59 18.31 33.43
CA MET A 22 -3.19 16.97 33.32
C MET A 22 -3.94 16.77 32.00
N LEU A 23 -4.80 17.72 31.61
CA LEU A 23 -5.53 17.64 30.34
C LEU A 23 -4.58 17.66 29.13
N GLY A 24 -3.56 18.51 29.17
CA GLY A 24 -2.51 18.59 28.15
C GLY A 24 -1.73 17.29 28.00
N ILE A 25 -1.29 16.68 29.12
CA ILE A 25 -0.60 15.38 29.12
C ILE A 25 -1.50 14.27 28.56
N VAL A 26 -2.75 14.19 28.99
CA VAL A 26 -3.66 13.13 28.52
C VAL A 26 -3.89 13.25 27.01
N THR A 27 -4.15 14.46 26.52
CA THR A 27 -4.35 14.69 25.08
C THR A 27 -3.08 14.50 24.26
N LEU A 28 -1.91 14.81 24.83
CA LEU A 28 -0.60 14.46 24.26
C LEU A 28 -0.44 12.94 24.15
N ILE A 29 -0.70 12.19 25.23
CA ILE A 29 -0.55 10.72 25.22
C ILE A 29 -1.51 10.08 24.22
N ILE A 30 -2.77 10.52 24.17
CA ILE A 30 -3.77 10.00 23.22
C ILE A 30 -3.33 10.28 21.77
N SER A 31 -2.92 11.52 21.45
CA SER A 31 -2.48 11.88 20.10
C SER A 31 -1.17 11.18 19.71
N LEU A 32 -0.24 11.02 20.65
CA LEU A 32 0.97 10.22 20.46
C LEU A 32 0.62 8.75 20.17
N LEU A 33 -0.22 8.13 21.00
CA LEU A 33 -0.59 6.71 20.86
C LEU A 33 -1.35 6.43 19.55
N THR A 34 -2.24 7.36 19.15
CA THR A 34 -3.00 7.25 17.90
C THR A 34 -2.09 7.35 16.69
N LEU A 35 -1.18 8.34 16.66
CA LEU A 35 -0.21 8.45 15.58
C LEU A 35 0.74 7.24 15.58
N VAL A 36 1.16 6.77 16.77
CA VAL A 36 2.10 5.66 16.87
C VAL A 36 1.51 4.35 16.36
N THR A 37 0.27 4.06 16.77
CA THR A 37 -0.38 2.79 16.44
C THR A 37 -0.97 2.81 15.05
N ALA A 38 -1.84 3.78 14.77
CA ALA A 38 -2.55 3.80 13.49
C ALA A 38 -1.69 4.36 12.35
N GLY A 39 -0.76 5.29 12.64
CA GLY A 39 0.16 5.81 11.63
C GLY A 39 1.08 4.71 11.08
N LYS A 40 1.54 3.78 11.92
CA LYS A 40 2.29 2.59 11.47
C LYS A 40 1.48 1.74 10.50
N SER A 41 0.23 1.46 10.82
CA SER A 41 -0.63 0.63 10.00
C SER A 41 -0.96 1.27 8.64
N VAL A 42 -1.20 2.58 8.63
CA VAL A 42 -1.40 3.34 7.38
C VAL A 42 -0.14 3.30 6.51
N ALA A 43 1.03 3.57 7.10
CA ALA A 43 2.30 3.52 6.36
C ALA A 43 2.61 2.12 5.80
N GLN A 44 2.27 1.06 6.54
CA GLN A 44 2.40 -0.33 6.07
C GLN A 44 1.41 -0.64 4.93
N SER A 45 0.17 -0.18 5.04
CA SER A 45 -0.85 -0.38 4.00
C SER A 45 -0.47 0.31 2.69
N ASP A 46 -0.03 1.57 2.75
CA ASP A 46 0.35 2.34 1.57
C ASP A 46 1.56 1.72 0.84
N GLY A 47 2.54 1.21 1.61
CA GLY A 47 3.69 0.49 1.04
C GLY A 47 3.29 -0.79 0.32
N LEU A 48 2.34 -1.56 0.87
CA LEU A 48 1.81 -2.77 0.25
C LEU A 48 0.95 -2.44 -0.98
N GLU A 49 0.10 -1.41 -0.94
CA GLU A 49 -0.69 -0.98 -2.10
C GLU A 49 0.21 -0.57 -3.27
N GLN A 50 1.32 0.12 -3.03
CA GLN A 50 2.29 0.46 -4.08
C GLN A 50 2.99 -0.76 -4.66
N GLN A 51 3.27 -1.79 -3.85
CA GLN A 51 3.80 -3.06 -4.33
C GLN A 51 2.77 -3.80 -5.18
N LEU A 52 1.50 -3.81 -4.76
CA LEU A 52 0.40 -4.43 -5.49
C LEU A 52 0.03 -3.67 -6.77
N ALA A 53 0.31 -2.38 -6.86
CA ALA A 53 0.05 -1.57 -8.05
C ALA A 53 1.08 -1.79 -9.18
N ARG A 54 2.16 -2.55 -8.95
CA ARG A 54 3.15 -2.86 -10.00
C ARG A 54 2.56 -3.75 -11.09
N ILE A 55 3.03 -3.57 -12.33
CA ILE A 55 2.58 -4.31 -13.52
C ILE A 55 2.71 -5.84 -13.33
N GLU A 56 3.66 -6.29 -12.52
CA GLU A 56 3.87 -7.70 -12.16
C GLU A 56 2.65 -8.39 -11.52
N THR A 57 1.76 -7.66 -10.83
CA THR A 57 0.58 -8.24 -10.16
C THR A 57 -0.62 -8.46 -11.08
N ARG A 58 -0.56 -7.95 -12.33
CA ARG A 58 -1.59 -8.13 -13.35
C ARG A 58 -1.28 -9.30 -14.28
N THR A 59 -0.36 -10.17 -13.89
CA THR A 59 0.09 -11.30 -14.68
C THR A 59 -0.51 -12.60 -14.20
N PHE A 60 -0.82 -13.50 -15.12
CA PHE A 60 -1.07 -14.88 -14.79
C PHE A 60 -0.43 -15.78 -15.84
N THR A 61 0.12 -16.90 -15.37
CA THR A 61 0.81 -17.85 -16.22
C THR A 61 0.07 -19.17 -16.22
N VAL A 62 -0.18 -19.70 -17.40
CA VAL A 62 -0.66 -21.06 -17.61
C VAL A 62 0.51 -21.91 -18.03
N LEU A 63 0.78 -22.95 -17.24
CA LEU A 63 1.84 -23.92 -17.47
C LEU A 63 1.24 -25.19 -18.08
N ASP A 64 1.79 -25.62 -19.22
CA ASP A 64 1.53 -26.90 -19.86
C ASP A 64 2.84 -27.70 -19.90
N PRO A 65 3.12 -28.54 -18.89
CA PRO A 65 4.38 -29.28 -18.80
C PRO A 65 4.57 -30.28 -19.95
N GLU A 66 3.47 -30.74 -20.55
CA GLU A 66 3.46 -31.75 -21.61
C GLU A 66 3.49 -31.12 -23.01
N GLY A 67 3.18 -29.81 -23.11
CA GLY A 67 3.24 -29.02 -24.35
C GLY A 67 2.24 -29.47 -25.42
N SER A 68 1.20 -30.20 -25.03
CA SER A 68 0.25 -30.82 -25.97
C SER A 68 -1.06 -30.02 -26.12
N LEU A 69 -1.34 -29.10 -25.21
CA LEU A 69 -2.60 -28.38 -25.11
C LEU A 69 -2.49 -26.95 -25.63
N LEU A 70 -1.34 -26.30 -25.42
CA LEU A 70 -1.06 -24.96 -25.93
C LEU A 70 -0.57 -25.03 -27.38
N THR A 71 -1.50 -24.93 -28.32
CA THR A 71 -1.23 -24.90 -29.76
C THR A 71 -1.07 -23.47 -30.28
N ASP A 72 -0.44 -23.32 -31.45
CA ASP A 72 -0.25 -22.01 -32.10
C ASP A 72 -1.59 -21.29 -32.38
N ALA A 73 -2.62 -22.03 -32.79
CA ALA A 73 -3.96 -21.50 -32.98
C ALA A 73 -4.55 -20.91 -31.68
N PHE A 74 -4.26 -21.52 -30.53
CA PHE A 74 -4.68 -21.02 -29.22
C PHE A 74 -3.95 -19.72 -28.87
N VAL A 75 -2.62 -19.68 -29.07
CA VAL A 75 -1.83 -18.47 -28.84
C VAL A 75 -2.32 -17.30 -29.70
N HIS A 76 -2.52 -17.53 -31.00
CA HIS A 76 -3.00 -16.48 -31.92
C HIS A 76 -4.41 -15.99 -31.56
N THR A 77 -5.32 -16.89 -31.18
CA THR A 77 -6.69 -16.53 -30.80
C THR A 77 -6.70 -15.64 -29.57
N PHE A 78 -5.94 -15.98 -28.53
CA PHE A 78 -5.89 -15.19 -27.31
C PHE A 78 -5.04 -13.91 -27.47
N ALA A 79 -3.98 -13.90 -28.27
CA ALA A 79 -3.24 -12.68 -28.56
C ALA A 79 -4.09 -11.60 -29.26
N THR A 80 -5.13 -12.01 -30.00
CA THR A 80 -5.97 -11.09 -30.78
C THR A 80 -7.35 -10.81 -30.19
N GLN A 81 -7.93 -11.74 -29.41
CA GLN A 81 -9.34 -11.68 -28.99
C GLN A 81 -9.57 -11.76 -27.46
N SER A 82 -8.52 -11.91 -26.64
CA SER A 82 -8.68 -12.18 -25.20
C SER A 82 -9.03 -10.97 -24.32
N GLY A 83 -8.98 -9.75 -24.86
CA GLY A 83 -9.04 -8.52 -24.04
C GLY A 83 -7.80 -8.32 -23.14
N ALA A 84 -6.80 -9.20 -23.23
CA ALA A 84 -5.51 -9.02 -22.57
C ALA A 84 -4.75 -7.86 -23.21
N GLN A 85 -3.96 -7.16 -22.40
CA GLN A 85 -3.06 -6.11 -22.88
C GLN A 85 -1.90 -6.72 -23.67
N SER A 86 -1.37 -7.85 -23.21
CA SER A 86 -0.30 -8.58 -23.89
C SER A 86 -0.38 -10.07 -23.57
N VAL A 87 -0.05 -10.89 -24.56
CA VAL A 87 0.00 -12.35 -24.45
C VAL A 87 1.35 -12.82 -24.99
N LEU A 88 2.06 -13.60 -24.17
CA LEU A 88 3.37 -14.14 -24.50
C LEU A 88 3.40 -15.65 -24.27
N ALA A 89 3.64 -16.42 -25.32
CA ALA A 89 3.86 -17.86 -25.23
C ALA A 89 5.36 -18.16 -25.28
N LEU A 90 5.80 -19.10 -24.44
CA LEU A 90 7.18 -19.58 -24.44
C LEU A 90 7.23 -21.09 -24.62
N SER A 91 8.20 -21.54 -25.40
CA SER A 91 8.50 -22.97 -25.55
C SER A 91 9.24 -23.51 -24.34
N ARG A 92 9.40 -24.83 -24.33
CA ARG A 92 10.30 -25.49 -23.37
C ARG A 92 11.73 -24.98 -23.58
N PRO A 93 12.46 -24.61 -22.50
CA PRO A 93 13.85 -24.20 -22.61
C PRO A 93 14.74 -25.34 -23.10
N VAL A 94 15.64 -25.04 -24.03
CA VAL A 94 16.70 -25.92 -24.51
C VAL A 94 18.05 -25.35 -24.05
N ASP A 95 18.86 -26.15 -23.39
CA ASP A 95 20.17 -25.69 -22.92
C ASP A 95 21.12 -25.44 -24.10
N VAL A 96 21.61 -24.22 -24.21
CA VAL A 96 22.63 -23.82 -25.17
C VAL A 96 23.87 -23.28 -24.48
N VAL A 97 25.00 -23.45 -25.14
CA VAL A 97 26.31 -22.94 -24.71
C VAL A 97 26.90 -22.06 -25.79
N ASN A 98 27.88 -21.25 -25.41
CA ASN A 98 28.69 -20.52 -26.39
C ASN A 98 29.53 -21.51 -27.21
N GLY A 99 29.28 -21.57 -28.51
CA GLY A 99 29.93 -22.53 -29.40
C GLY A 99 31.45 -22.37 -29.50
N ASN A 100 31.97 -21.16 -29.29
CA ASN A 100 33.40 -20.87 -29.31
C ASN A 100 34.13 -21.36 -28.05
N LEU A 101 33.41 -21.50 -26.93
CA LEU A 101 33.95 -21.94 -25.64
C LEU A 101 33.75 -23.45 -25.40
N GLY A 102 32.96 -24.11 -26.25
CA GLY A 102 32.66 -25.54 -26.17
C GLY A 102 31.66 -25.91 -25.07
N LEU A 103 31.41 -27.21 -24.92
CA LEU A 103 30.35 -27.78 -24.07
C LEU A 103 30.54 -27.60 -22.56
N ASN A 104 31.71 -27.12 -22.11
CA ASN A 104 32.02 -26.83 -20.71
C ASN A 104 31.71 -25.38 -20.31
N ALA A 105 31.20 -24.57 -21.24
CA ALA A 105 30.80 -23.19 -20.97
C ALA A 105 29.48 -23.12 -20.18
N SER A 106 29.16 -21.92 -19.68
CA SER A 106 27.90 -21.67 -18.98
C SER A 106 26.71 -22.00 -19.87
N ARG A 107 25.77 -22.79 -19.34
CA ARG A 107 24.54 -23.19 -20.04
C ARG A 107 23.45 -22.16 -19.78
N ILE A 108 22.81 -21.73 -20.85
CA ILE A 108 21.67 -20.82 -20.80
C ILE A 108 20.50 -21.44 -21.55
N GLY A 109 19.28 -21.23 -21.06
CA GLY A 109 18.08 -21.67 -21.75
C GLY A 109 17.82 -20.84 -23.01
N LEU A 110 17.68 -21.51 -24.13
CA LEU A 110 17.07 -21.01 -25.36
C LEU A 110 15.59 -21.30 -25.33
N VAL A 111 14.77 -20.26 -25.50
CA VAL A 111 13.31 -20.37 -25.59
C VAL A 111 12.81 -19.74 -26.88
N SER A 112 11.77 -20.32 -27.45
CA SER A 112 11.02 -19.68 -28.53
C SER A 112 9.92 -18.80 -27.97
N LEU A 113 9.68 -17.64 -28.59
CA LEU A 113 8.61 -16.72 -28.23
C LEU A 113 7.55 -16.60 -29.33
N ALA A 114 6.29 -16.49 -28.93
CA ALA A 114 5.18 -16.10 -29.80
C ALA A 114 4.20 -15.16 -29.08
N GLY A 115 3.41 -14.42 -29.87
CA GLY A 115 2.45 -13.42 -29.37
C GLY A 115 2.98 -11.98 -29.50
N ASN A 116 2.72 -11.16 -28.48
CA ASN A 116 3.07 -9.74 -28.44
C ASN A 116 4.53 -9.53 -27.99
N ILE A 117 5.48 -9.93 -28.85
CA ILE A 117 6.91 -9.91 -28.53
C ILE A 117 7.42 -8.47 -28.30
N ASP A 118 6.93 -7.50 -29.07
CA ASP A 118 7.36 -6.09 -28.97
C ASP A 118 7.06 -5.45 -27.60
N ASP A 119 6.07 -5.97 -26.87
CA ASP A 119 5.72 -5.50 -25.53
C ASP A 119 6.64 -6.10 -24.45
N ALA A 120 7.36 -7.18 -24.77
CA ALA A 120 8.18 -7.93 -23.83
C ALA A 120 9.68 -7.61 -23.93
N LEU A 121 10.16 -7.12 -25.07
CA LEU A 121 11.57 -6.88 -25.32
C LEU A 121 11.84 -5.62 -26.12
N LYS A 122 12.97 -4.99 -25.81
CA LYS A 122 13.51 -3.84 -26.54
C LYS A 122 14.90 -4.18 -27.06
N LEU A 123 15.07 -4.07 -28.37
CA LEU A 123 16.36 -4.36 -28.98
C LEU A 123 17.39 -3.29 -28.61
N ASN A 124 18.54 -3.73 -28.12
CA ASN A 124 19.67 -2.85 -27.77
C ASN A 124 20.67 -2.75 -28.92
N ASP A 125 20.97 -3.89 -29.54
CA ASP A 125 21.96 -3.98 -30.60
C ASP A 125 21.59 -5.09 -31.58
N GLY A 126 21.97 -4.93 -32.84
CA GLY A 126 21.70 -5.86 -33.93
C GLY A 126 20.30 -5.71 -34.53
N ARG A 127 19.70 -6.85 -34.89
CA ARG A 127 18.38 -6.91 -35.54
C ARG A 127 17.52 -8.06 -34.99
N MET A 128 16.23 -8.03 -35.28
CA MET A 128 15.36 -9.16 -34.99
C MET A 128 15.85 -10.43 -35.73
N PRO A 129 15.85 -11.59 -35.04
CA PRO A 129 16.30 -12.85 -35.63
C PRO A 129 15.40 -13.37 -36.73
N ARG A 130 16.01 -14.07 -37.69
CA ARG A 130 15.32 -14.92 -38.67
C ARG A 130 15.44 -16.39 -38.23
N ALA A 131 14.84 -17.30 -39.01
CA ALA A 131 14.96 -18.74 -38.75
C ALA A 131 16.44 -19.17 -38.67
N GLY A 132 16.81 -19.88 -37.59
CA GLY A 132 18.20 -20.29 -37.31
C GLY A 132 19.08 -19.21 -36.67
N GLU A 133 18.51 -18.07 -36.30
CA GLU A 133 19.20 -16.98 -35.61
C GLU A 133 18.54 -16.71 -34.25
N VAL A 134 19.32 -16.16 -33.33
CA VAL A 134 18.87 -15.84 -31.97
C VAL A 134 19.33 -14.46 -31.53
N ILE A 135 18.57 -13.90 -30.59
CA ILE A 135 18.98 -12.72 -29.81
C ILE A 135 19.22 -13.13 -28.37
N VAL A 136 20.13 -12.44 -27.70
CA VAL A 136 20.58 -12.78 -26.35
C VAL A 136 20.23 -11.67 -25.39
N GLY A 137 19.63 -12.01 -24.25
CA GLY A 137 19.35 -11.05 -23.20
C GLY A 137 20.64 -10.46 -22.62
N VAL A 138 20.61 -9.23 -22.10
CA VAL A 138 21.82 -8.56 -21.60
C VAL A 138 22.54 -9.37 -20.51
N ASN A 139 21.80 -10.00 -19.60
CA ASN A 139 22.40 -10.84 -18.55
C ASN A 139 22.91 -12.18 -19.11
N ALA A 140 22.16 -12.78 -20.04
CA ALA A 140 22.57 -13.99 -20.74
C ALA A 140 23.89 -13.78 -21.53
N LYS A 141 24.05 -12.62 -22.17
CA LYS A 141 25.25 -12.27 -22.94
C LYS A 141 26.50 -12.28 -22.05
N ALA A 142 26.40 -11.68 -20.87
CA ALA A 142 27.48 -11.67 -19.88
C ALA A 142 27.82 -13.09 -19.40
N LYS A 143 26.80 -13.89 -19.09
CA LYS A 143 26.95 -15.28 -18.62
C LYS A 143 27.54 -16.22 -19.69
N LEU A 144 27.20 -16.02 -20.96
CA LEU A 144 27.79 -16.76 -22.11
C LEU A 144 29.21 -16.30 -22.47
N GLY A 145 29.73 -15.25 -21.81
CA GLY A 145 31.05 -14.71 -22.11
C GLY A 145 31.16 -14.08 -23.50
N LEU A 146 30.05 -13.59 -24.05
CA LEU A 146 30.03 -12.94 -25.36
C LEU A 146 30.47 -11.48 -25.23
N THR A 147 31.66 -11.15 -25.74
CA THR A 147 32.21 -9.79 -25.72
C THR A 147 31.52 -8.85 -26.72
N SER A 148 31.02 -9.39 -27.82
CA SER A 148 30.21 -8.68 -28.83
C SER A 148 28.87 -9.41 -29.03
N SER A 149 27.83 -8.73 -29.51
CA SER A 149 26.51 -9.33 -29.80
C SER A 149 26.54 -10.17 -31.09
N SER A 150 27.60 -10.96 -31.27
CA SER A 150 27.92 -11.75 -32.46
C SER A 150 28.60 -13.05 -32.06
N GLY A 151 28.31 -14.13 -32.76
CA GLY A 151 28.85 -15.46 -32.49
C GLY A 151 27.80 -16.52 -32.79
N TYR A 152 27.95 -17.70 -32.22
CA TYR A 152 26.92 -18.73 -32.29
C TYR A 152 26.76 -19.45 -30.95
N VAL A 153 25.54 -19.83 -30.66
CA VAL A 153 25.21 -20.73 -29.55
C VAL A 153 24.95 -22.12 -30.11
N MET A 154 25.27 -23.14 -29.32
CA MET A 154 25.13 -24.53 -29.73
C MET A 154 24.43 -25.34 -28.64
N SER A 155 23.49 -26.19 -29.03
CA SER A 155 22.88 -27.18 -28.14
C SER A 155 23.79 -28.40 -27.98
N ALA A 156 23.57 -29.20 -26.93
CA ALA A 156 24.23 -30.49 -26.74
C ALA A 156 24.06 -31.43 -27.96
N ASP A 157 22.96 -31.29 -28.71
CA ASP A 157 22.64 -32.07 -29.90
C ASP A 157 23.38 -31.59 -31.16
N GLY A 158 24.27 -30.60 -31.04
CA GLY A 158 25.07 -30.07 -32.14
C GLY A 158 24.36 -29.07 -33.06
N HIS A 159 23.08 -28.75 -32.79
CA HIS A 159 22.38 -27.65 -33.47
C HIS A 159 23.01 -26.31 -33.11
N GLN A 160 23.18 -25.45 -34.10
CA GLN A 160 23.84 -24.15 -33.97
C GLN A 160 22.90 -23.03 -34.40
N TRP A 161 22.89 -21.95 -33.63
CA TRP A 161 22.16 -20.71 -33.94
C TRP A 161 23.12 -19.54 -33.94
N ALA A 162 23.00 -18.67 -34.95
CA ALA A 162 23.81 -17.45 -35.01
C ALA A 162 23.22 -16.37 -34.08
N VAL A 163 24.07 -15.77 -33.25
CA VAL A 163 23.68 -14.62 -32.42
C VAL A 163 23.73 -13.36 -33.28
N VAL A 164 22.58 -12.71 -33.45
CA VAL A 164 22.43 -11.54 -34.34
C VAL A 164 22.10 -10.23 -33.62
N GLY A 165 21.97 -10.27 -32.29
CA GLY A 165 21.71 -9.08 -31.51
C GLY A 165 21.54 -9.35 -30.02
N SER A 166 21.28 -8.27 -29.29
CA SER A 166 20.97 -8.31 -27.86
C SER A 166 19.77 -7.44 -27.54
N PHE A 167 19.00 -7.84 -26.52
CA PHE A 167 17.80 -7.13 -26.09
C PHE A 167 17.79 -6.90 -24.58
N ASP A 168 17.14 -5.82 -24.16
CA ASP A 168 16.66 -5.61 -22.80
C ASP A 168 15.25 -6.16 -22.67
N SER A 169 14.96 -6.80 -21.53
CA SER A 169 13.61 -7.20 -21.17
C SER A 169 12.83 -6.00 -20.64
N LEU A 170 11.52 -5.98 -20.92
CA LEU A 170 10.59 -4.99 -20.38
C LEU A 170 9.75 -5.63 -19.26
N ALA A 171 9.37 -4.83 -18.26
CA ALA A 171 8.45 -5.30 -17.21
C ALA A 171 7.09 -5.68 -17.83
N PRO A 172 6.47 -6.82 -17.43
CA PRO A 172 6.80 -7.68 -16.29
C PRO A 172 7.66 -8.91 -16.66
N HIS A 173 8.30 -8.93 -17.82
CA HIS A 173 9.04 -10.07 -18.37
C HIS A 173 10.56 -9.96 -18.16
N GLU A 174 10.96 -9.43 -17.01
CA GLU A 174 12.37 -9.13 -16.70
C GLU A 174 13.26 -10.38 -16.76
N ASP A 175 12.69 -11.55 -16.43
CA ASP A 175 13.31 -12.86 -16.48
C ASP A 175 13.83 -13.26 -17.88
N LEU A 176 13.27 -12.68 -18.94
CA LEU A 176 13.74 -12.91 -20.31
C LEU A 176 15.18 -12.43 -20.53
N ALA A 177 15.68 -11.44 -19.76
CA ALA A 177 17.06 -10.96 -19.92
C ALA A 177 18.12 -12.03 -19.60
N ASP A 178 17.74 -13.08 -18.86
CA ASP A 178 18.60 -14.21 -18.54
C ASP A 178 18.56 -15.33 -19.59
N LEU A 179 17.76 -15.20 -20.66
CA LEU A 179 17.54 -16.23 -21.67
C LEU A 179 18.06 -15.84 -23.05
N VAL A 180 18.18 -16.87 -23.90
CA VAL A 180 18.39 -16.72 -25.35
C VAL A 180 17.04 -16.92 -26.03
N ILE A 181 16.71 -16.05 -26.98
CA ILE A 181 15.40 -16.04 -27.61
C ILE A 181 15.51 -16.35 -29.10
N GLU A 182 14.68 -17.30 -29.54
CA GLU A 182 14.40 -17.59 -30.93
C GLU A 182 12.95 -17.17 -31.27
N PRO A 183 12.70 -16.13 -32.08
CA PRO A 183 11.35 -15.65 -32.43
C PRO A 183 10.64 -16.54 -33.46
N THR A 184 11.10 -17.79 -33.66
CA THR A 184 10.56 -18.71 -34.66
C THR A 184 9.14 -19.16 -34.25
N GLN A 185 8.14 -18.83 -35.07
CA GLN A 185 6.73 -19.27 -34.97
C GLN A 185 6.52 -20.78 -35.29
N SER A 186 7.55 -21.61 -35.11
CA SER A 186 7.52 -23.04 -35.45
C SER A 186 7.80 -23.94 -34.25
N ALA A 187 7.62 -23.43 -33.04
CA ALA A 187 7.51 -24.30 -31.88
C ALA A 187 6.24 -25.14 -32.02
N GLN A 188 6.40 -26.45 -32.16
CA GLN A 188 5.30 -27.40 -32.34
C GLN A 188 4.48 -27.59 -31.04
N ALA A 189 5.01 -27.08 -29.91
CA ALA A 189 4.47 -27.22 -28.56
C ALA A 189 4.90 -26.02 -27.69
N TRP A 190 3.94 -25.32 -27.09
CA TRP A 190 4.19 -24.24 -26.13
C TRP A 190 4.09 -24.79 -24.69
N SER A 191 5.04 -24.46 -23.81
CA SER A 191 5.05 -24.99 -22.45
C SER A 191 4.49 -24.01 -21.41
N GLN A 192 4.49 -22.72 -21.72
CA GLN A 192 3.93 -21.71 -20.86
C GLN A 192 3.31 -20.58 -21.67
N MET A 193 2.22 -20.02 -21.17
CA MET A 193 1.55 -18.85 -21.73
C MET A 193 1.30 -17.84 -20.63
N ARG A 194 1.82 -16.64 -20.83
CA ARG A 194 1.75 -15.51 -19.90
C ARG A 194 0.78 -14.49 -20.44
N PHE A 195 -0.09 -14.03 -19.58
CA PHE A 195 -1.09 -13.03 -19.91
C PHE A 195 -0.88 -11.81 -19.01
N VAL A 196 -0.99 -10.64 -19.61
CA VAL A 196 -1.01 -9.35 -18.90
C VAL A 196 -2.41 -8.77 -19.04
N ALA A 197 -3.12 -8.64 -17.92
CA ALA A 197 -4.44 -8.04 -17.90
C ALA A 197 -4.34 -6.49 -17.90
N PRO A 198 -5.31 -5.78 -18.50
CA PRO A 198 -5.33 -4.31 -18.49
C PRO A 198 -5.40 -3.74 -17.06
N SER A 199 -6.16 -4.38 -16.18
CA SER A 199 -6.29 -4.03 -14.76
C SER A 199 -6.24 -5.26 -13.86
N LEU A 200 -6.05 -5.05 -12.55
CA LEU A 200 -6.03 -6.13 -11.56
C LEU A 200 -7.41 -6.81 -11.43
N ASP A 201 -8.49 -6.03 -11.62
CA ASP A 201 -9.87 -6.51 -11.52
C ASP A 201 -10.24 -7.47 -12.66
N ASP A 202 -9.56 -7.34 -13.81
CA ASP A 202 -9.82 -8.15 -15.00
C ASP A 202 -9.18 -9.55 -14.93
N VAL A 203 -8.17 -9.76 -14.06
CA VAL A 203 -7.43 -11.02 -14.01
C VAL A 203 -8.34 -12.20 -13.63
N GLY A 204 -9.22 -12.02 -12.63
CA GLY A 204 -10.13 -13.08 -12.18
C GLY A 204 -11.13 -13.52 -13.27
N PRO A 205 -11.87 -12.58 -13.90
CA PRO A 205 -12.74 -12.89 -15.04
C PRO A 205 -11.99 -13.53 -16.21
N MET A 206 -10.80 -13.03 -16.55
CA MET A 206 -9.97 -13.58 -17.64
C MET A 206 -9.50 -15.01 -17.34
N GLU A 207 -9.04 -15.27 -16.11
CA GLU A 207 -8.67 -16.61 -15.65
C GLU A 207 -9.85 -17.58 -15.79
N HIS A 208 -11.06 -17.14 -15.39
CA HIS A 208 -12.26 -17.96 -15.49
C HIS A 208 -12.65 -18.27 -16.94
N VAL A 209 -12.56 -17.27 -17.83
CA VAL A 209 -12.79 -17.46 -19.27
C VAL A 209 -11.74 -18.40 -19.87
N LEU A 210 -10.48 -18.30 -19.45
CA LEU A 210 -9.42 -19.16 -19.95
C LEU A 210 -9.60 -20.61 -19.51
N ILE A 211 -9.84 -20.86 -18.21
CA ILE A 211 -10.09 -22.20 -17.66
C ILE A 211 -11.29 -22.87 -18.33
N LYS A 212 -12.36 -22.10 -18.61
CA LYS A 212 -13.55 -22.61 -19.29
C LYS A 212 -13.28 -23.03 -20.74
N ASN A 213 -12.33 -22.38 -21.41
CA ASN A 213 -11.99 -22.62 -22.82
C ASN A 213 -10.78 -23.53 -23.02
N LEU A 214 -10.12 -23.96 -21.94
CA LEU A 214 -9.04 -24.95 -22.02
C LEU A 214 -9.62 -26.34 -22.35
N PRO A 215 -8.97 -27.12 -23.24
CA PRO A 215 -9.39 -28.48 -23.55
C PRO A 215 -9.45 -29.34 -22.27
N SER A 216 -10.39 -30.28 -22.22
CA SER A 216 -10.84 -31.05 -21.03
C SER A 216 -9.79 -31.87 -20.25
N ALA A 217 -8.50 -31.79 -20.60
CA ALA A 217 -7.38 -32.39 -19.87
C ALA A 217 -6.94 -31.49 -18.70
N GLN A 218 -7.82 -31.32 -17.71
CA GLN A 218 -7.68 -30.36 -16.61
C GLN A 218 -6.66 -30.77 -15.52
N SER A 219 -6.06 -31.95 -15.60
CA SER A 219 -5.31 -32.53 -14.47
C SER A 219 -3.85 -32.08 -14.32
N THR A 220 -3.27 -31.41 -15.32
CA THR A 220 -1.82 -31.11 -15.34
C THR A 220 -1.50 -29.61 -15.49
N LEU A 221 -2.53 -28.77 -15.69
CA LEU A 221 -2.34 -27.33 -15.87
C LEU A 221 -2.30 -26.60 -14.52
N SER A 222 -1.14 -26.02 -14.21
CA SER A 222 -0.98 -25.13 -13.07
C SER A 222 -1.19 -23.69 -13.52
N VAL A 223 -2.22 -23.05 -12.98
CA VAL A 223 -2.45 -21.62 -13.16
C VAL A 223 -1.87 -20.90 -11.95
N GLU A 224 -0.75 -20.21 -12.17
CA GLU A 224 -0.17 -19.35 -11.15
C GLU A 224 -0.53 -17.90 -11.48
N SER A 225 -1.49 -17.33 -10.75
CA SER A 225 -1.88 -15.93 -10.88
C SER A 225 -1.26 -15.08 -9.78
N SER A 226 -0.48 -14.08 -10.16
CA SER A 226 0.02 -13.08 -9.21
C SER A 226 -1.13 -12.23 -8.66
N ALA A 227 -2.25 -12.14 -9.41
CA ALA A 227 -3.48 -11.52 -8.96
C ALA A 227 -4.17 -12.22 -7.78
N ARG A 228 -4.12 -13.56 -7.66
CA ARG A 228 -4.67 -14.25 -6.48
C ARG A 228 -3.84 -13.94 -5.23
N LYS A 229 -2.51 -13.88 -5.37
CA LYS A 229 -1.60 -13.41 -4.30
C LYS A 229 -1.84 -11.92 -3.97
N ALA A 230 -2.16 -11.10 -4.96
CA ALA A 230 -2.53 -9.70 -4.78
C ALA A 230 -3.89 -9.53 -4.08
N ALA A 231 -4.89 -10.33 -4.43
CA ALA A 231 -6.21 -10.31 -3.79
C ALA A 231 -6.15 -10.75 -2.32
N GLU A 232 -5.35 -11.77 -2.01
CA GLU A 232 -5.07 -12.19 -0.64
C GLU A 232 -4.36 -11.07 0.15
N SER A 233 -3.36 -10.42 -0.47
CA SER A 233 -2.68 -9.26 0.12
C SER A 233 -3.64 -8.09 0.36
N GLN A 234 -4.58 -7.83 -0.55
CA GLN A 234 -5.60 -6.79 -0.38
C GLN A 234 -6.57 -7.11 0.77
N ALA A 235 -6.94 -8.38 0.93
CA ALA A 235 -7.74 -8.83 2.06
C ALA A 235 -7.00 -8.61 3.40
N LEU A 236 -5.68 -8.86 3.43
CA LEU A 236 -4.83 -8.55 4.59
C LEU A 236 -4.76 -7.04 4.87
N ILE A 237 -4.55 -6.20 3.85
CA ILE A 237 -4.53 -4.73 3.98
C ILE A 237 -5.87 -4.23 4.56
N ASN A 238 -6.99 -4.70 4.00
CA ASN A 238 -8.32 -4.33 4.49
C ASN A 238 -8.52 -4.76 5.96
N SER A 239 -8.05 -5.95 6.32
CA SER A 239 -8.10 -6.46 7.70
C SER A 239 -7.23 -5.63 8.65
N LEU A 240 -6.05 -5.17 8.21
CA LEU A 240 -5.18 -4.28 8.98
C LEU A 240 -5.80 -2.90 9.17
N LYS A 241 -6.38 -2.31 8.12
CA LYS A 241 -7.13 -1.04 8.17
C LYS A 241 -8.29 -1.14 9.15
N GLN A 242 -9.07 -2.23 9.11
CA GLN A 242 -10.20 -2.45 10.03
C GLN A 242 -9.75 -2.57 11.49
N GLN A 243 -8.74 -3.39 11.77
CA GLN A 243 -8.19 -3.55 13.13
C GLN A 243 -7.63 -2.22 13.67
N SER A 244 -6.96 -1.45 12.83
CA SER A 244 -6.38 -0.16 13.21
C SER A 244 -7.47 0.89 13.48
N GLY A 245 -8.53 0.89 12.67
CA GLY A 245 -9.73 1.68 12.92
C GLY A 245 -10.39 1.34 14.26
N ALA A 246 -10.49 0.06 14.62
CA ALA A 246 -11.02 -0.37 15.91
C ALA A 246 -10.17 0.13 17.08
N ILE A 247 -8.84 0.05 16.98
CA ILE A 247 -7.92 0.58 18.02
C ILE A 247 -8.06 2.10 18.13
N LEU A 248 -8.16 2.82 17.02
CA LEU A 248 -8.39 4.28 17.03
C LEU A 248 -9.66 4.66 17.78
N LEU A 249 -10.76 3.94 17.52
CA LEU A 249 -12.04 4.15 18.19
C LEU A 249 -11.94 3.84 19.68
N LEU A 250 -11.24 2.77 20.07
CA LEU A 250 -11.03 2.41 21.48
C LEU A 250 -10.23 3.50 22.20
N VAL A 251 -9.09 3.91 21.65
CA VAL A 251 -8.21 4.92 22.26
C VAL A 251 -8.92 6.26 22.41
N HIS A 252 -9.66 6.72 21.40
CA HIS A 252 -10.46 7.94 21.51
C HIS A 252 -11.65 7.78 22.45
N GLY A 253 -12.32 6.62 22.45
CA GLY A 253 -13.43 6.33 23.35
C GLY A 253 -13.02 6.42 24.82
N VAL A 254 -11.92 5.77 25.19
CA VAL A 254 -11.32 5.88 26.53
C VAL A 254 -10.88 7.32 26.81
N GLY A 255 -10.28 7.98 25.81
CA GLY A 255 -9.86 9.37 25.89
C GLY A 255 -11.01 10.34 26.22
N ILE A 256 -12.16 10.18 25.58
CA ILE A 256 -13.37 10.99 25.82
C ILE A 256 -13.80 10.88 27.28
N VAL A 257 -13.82 9.67 27.84
CA VAL A 257 -14.20 9.44 29.23
C VAL A 257 -13.21 10.12 30.18
N ILE A 258 -11.91 9.92 29.99
CA ILE A 258 -10.86 10.50 30.85
C ILE A 258 -10.90 12.03 30.79
N ILE A 259 -11.00 12.62 29.58
CA ILE A 259 -11.11 14.06 29.40
C ILE A 259 -12.37 14.59 30.11
N GLY A 260 -13.50 13.90 29.96
CA GLY A 260 -14.75 14.26 30.64
C GLY A 260 -14.61 14.29 32.16
N VAL A 261 -13.95 13.29 32.75
CA VAL A 261 -13.67 13.22 34.20
C VAL A 261 -12.75 14.37 34.65
N ILE A 262 -11.71 14.67 33.90
CA ILE A 262 -10.79 15.79 34.20
C ILE A 262 -11.52 17.13 34.14
N VAL A 263 -12.32 17.36 33.08
CA VAL A 263 -13.10 18.59 32.93
C VAL A 263 -14.15 18.71 34.04
N LEU A 264 -14.82 17.62 34.39
CA LEU A 264 -15.77 17.60 35.50
C LEU A 264 -15.10 17.96 36.83
N THR A 265 -13.94 17.38 37.10
CA THR A 265 -13.15 17.67 38.31
C THR A 265 -12.76 19.15 38.36
N ASN A 266 -12.31 19.70 37.23
CA ASN A 266 -11.94 21.11 37.13
C ASN A 266 -13.14 22.05 37.38
N VAL A 267 -14.32 21.70 36.85
CA VAL A 267 -15.58 22.41 37.11
C VAL A 267 -15.94 22.38 38.59
N LEU A 268 -15.77 21.25 39.27
CA LEU A 268 -16.07 21.10 40.69
C LEU A 268 -15.13 21.93 41.57
N ILE A 269 -13.82 21.89 41.28
CA ILE A 269 -12.80 22.66 42.02
C ILE A 269 -13.07 24.18 41.89
N HIS A 270 -13.46 24.64 40.70
CA HIS A 270 -13.67 26.06 40.41
C HIS A 270 -15.16 26.46 40.47
N ALA A 271 -16.01 25.67 41.12
CA ALA A 271 -17.45 25.88 41.11
C ALA A 271 -17.84 27.29 41.62
N LYS A 272 -17.16 27.81 42.66
CA LYS A 272 -17.39 29.16 43.21
C LYS A 272 -17.14 30.26 42.16
N ASP A 273 -16.09 30.12 41.36
CA ASP A 273 -15.78 31.08 40.28
C ASP A 273 -16.81 31.04 39.15
N LEU A 274 -17.24 29.84 38.74
CA LEU A 274 -18.28 29.68 37.73
C LEU A 274 -19.63 30.21 38.24
N GLY A 275 -19.95 29.99 39.52
CA GLY A 275 -21.12 30.54 40.19
C GLY A 275 -21.13 32.08 40.20
N ARG A 276 -19.99 32.70 40.53
CA ARG A 276 -19.82 34.16 40.48
C ARG A 276 -20.00 34.74 39.07
N ARG A 277 -19.48 34.07 38.04
CA ARG A 277 -19.69 34.47 36.64
C ARG A 277 -21.18 34.45 36.27
N ARG A 278 -21.92 33.46 36.77
CA ARG A 278 -23.36 33.32 36.54
C ARG A 278 -24.20 34.39 37.24
N THR A 279 -23.84 34.79 38.46
CA THR A 279 -24.54 35.88 39.16
C THR A 279 -24.31 37.24 38.50
N LEU A 280 -23.19 37.40 37.78
CA LEU A 280 -22.89 38.59 36.94
C LEU A 280 -23.64 38.60 35.59
N GLY A 281 -24.50 37.61 35.31
CA GLY A 281 -25.37 37.60 34.13
C GLY A 281 -24.87 36.81 32.93
N ILE A 282 -23.82 35.99 33.05
CA ILE A 282 -23.44 35.05 31.98
C ILE A 282 -24.58 34.04 31.73
N THR A 283 -24.96 33.90 30.46
CA THR A 283 -25.97 32.92 30.03
C THR A 283 -25.45 31.49 30.17
N ARG A 284 -26.36 30.52 30.30
CA ARG A 284 -25.99 29.09 30.39
C ARG A 284 -25.19 28.64 29.16
N SER A 285 -25.60 29.07 27.96
CA SER A 285 -24.90 28.76 26.70
C SER A 285 -23.50 29.39 26.65
N ALA A 286 -23.33 30.62 27.12
CA ALA A 286 -22.01 31.26 27.20
C ALA A 286 -21.10 30.55 28.19
N LEU A 287 -21.62 30.05 29.32
CA LEU A 287 -20.84 29.26 30.28
C LEU A 287 -20.43 27.91 29.70
N ILE A 288 -21.34 27.22 28.98
CA ILE A 288 -21.01 25.96 28.29
C ILE A 288 -19.91 26.19 27.26
N CYS A 289 -20.09 27.21 26.41
CA CYS A 289 -19.10 27.60 25.40
C CYS A 289 -17.74 27.94 26.04
N PHE A 290 -17.73 28.66 27.16
CA PHE A 290 -16.50 28.99 27.89
C PHE A 290 -15.76 27.74 28.36
N VAL A 291 -16.45 26.76 28.95
CA VAL A 291 -15.83 25.52 29.42
C VAL A 291 -15.30 24.69 28.24
N VAL A 292 -16.11 24.51 27.19
CA VAL A 292 -15.69 23.75 25.99
C VAL A 292 -14.51 24.41 25.31
N LEU A 293 -14.54 25.73 25.10
CA LEU A 293 -13.45 26.46 24.44
C LEU A 293 -12.15 26.41 25.26
N ARG A 294 -12.25 26.50 26.59
CA ARG A 294 -11.08 26.32 27.47
C ARG A 294 -10.47 24.93 27.33
N THR A 295 -11.30 23.89 27.29
CA THR A 295 -10.82 22.52 27.05
C THR A 295 -10.14 22.42 25.69
N VAL A 296 -10.79 22.89 24.61
CA VAL A 296 -10.26 22.82 23.24
C VAL A 296 -8.91 23.54 23.11
N VAL A 297 -8.76 24.74 23.70
CA VAL A 297 -7.49 25.49 23.64
C VAL A 297 -6.36 24.74 24.35
N ILE A 298 -6.62 24.13 25.51
CA ILE A 298 -5.61 23.35 26.23
C ILE A 298 -5.30 22.05 25.48
N SER A 299 -6.33 21.36 24.98
CA SER A 299 -6.21 20.13 24.21
C SER A 299 -5.43 20.35 22.92
N LEU A 300 -5.58 21.50 22.25
CA LEU A 300 -4.83 21.81 21.03
C LEU A 300 -3.32 21.76 21.26
N ILE A 301 -2.84 22.33 22.38
CA ILE A 301 -1.41 22.31 22.72
C ILE A 301 -0.94 20.88 22.97
N GLY A 302 -1.72 20.11 23.74
CA GLY A 302 -1.43 18.70 24.01
C GLY A 302 -1.40 17.86 22.72
N ILE A 303 -2.42 17.97 21.88
CA ILE A 303 -2.56 17.26 20.61
C ILE A 303 -1.40 17.60 19.66
N VAL A 304 -1.11 18.89 19.45
CA VAL A 304 -0.02 19.30 18.55
C VAL A 304 1.31 18.78 19.08
N SER A 305 1.58 18.91 20.38
CA SER A 305 2.82 18.38 20.97
C SER A 305 2.93 16.85 20.85
N GLY A 306 1.82 16.12 21.03
CA GLY A 306 1.80 14.66 20.89
C GLY A 306 1.97 14.20 19.45
N VAL A 307 1.42 14.93 18.48
CA VAL A 307 1.64 14.66 17.05
C VAL A 307 3.08 14.95 16.64
N ILE A 308 3.68 16.06 17.09
CA ILE A 308 5.10 16.36 16.83
C ILE A 308 6.00 15.26 17.42
N LEU A 309 5.73 14.86 18.66
CA LEU A 309 6.48 13.79 19.31
C LEU A 309 6.27 12.45 18.59
N GLY A 310 5.05 12.15 18.16
CA GLY A 310 4.74 10.94 17.39
C GLY A 310 5.46 10.92 16.04
N TYR A 311 5.52 12.04 15.33
CA TYR A 311 6.29 12.16 14.09
C TYR A 311 7.77 11.92 14.33
N THR A 312 8.30 12.44 15.43
CA THR A 312 9.69 12.24 15.82
C THR A 312 9.96 10.75 16.06
N VAL A 313 9.10 10.08 16.81
CA VAL A 313 9.17 8.62 17.05
C VAL A 313 9.10 7.84 15.73
N MET A 314 8.20 8.23 14.82
CA MET A 314 8.05 7.57 13.52
C MET A 314 9.22 7.77 12.56
N TYR A 315 9.80 8.96 12.60
CA TYR A 315 11.00 9.29 11.84
C TYR A 315 12.17 8.38 12.26
N PHE A 316 12.41 8.22 13.57
CA PHE A 316 13.42 7.29 14.07
C PHE A 316 13.09 5.82 13.81
N ALA A 317 11.80 5.49 13.64
CA ALA A 317 11.35 4.14 13.26
C ALA A 317 11.35 3.91 11.74
N HIS A 318 11.86 4.84 10.93
CA HIS A 318 11.86 4.78 9.45
C HIS A 318 10.49 4.46 8.83
N THR A 319 9.40 4.86 9.49
CA THR A 319 8.04 4.59 9.04
C THR A 319 7.37 5.93 8.70
N PRO A 320 7.42 6.40 7.44
CA PRO A 320 6.87 7.69 7.08
C PRO A 320 5.34 7.68 7.17
N VAL A 321 4.78 8.49 8.06
CA VAL A 321 3.32 8.63 8.21
C VAL A 321 2.83 9.76 7.30
N PRO A 322 1.82 9.51 6.44
CA PRO A 322 1.24 10.54 5.57
C PRO A 322 0.76 11.77 6.35
N LEU A 323 1.05 12.97 5.82
CA LEU A 323 0.65 14.24 6.45
C LEU A 323 -0.88 14.37 6.58
N ASP A 324 -1.61 13.86 5.59
CA ASP A 324 -3.08 13.89 5.58
C ASP A 324 -3.66 13.12 6.78
N PHE A 325 -3.06 11.99 7.13
CA PHE A 325 -3.45 11.20 8.30
C PHE A 325 -3.21 11.97 9.60
N ALA A 326 -2.08 12.66 9.72
CA ALA A 326 -1.77 13.46 10.90
C ALA A 326 -2.76 14.62 11.09
N VAL A 327 -3.09 15.33 10.01
CA VAL A 327 -4.08 16.42 10.04
C VAL A 327 -5.46 15.87 10.42
N ALA A 328 -5.88 14.76 9.83
CA ALA A 328 -7.13 14.09 10.18
C ALA A 328 -7.17 13.67 11.66
N SER A 329 -6.07 13.13 12.19
CA SER A 329 -5.93 12.75 13.59
C SER A 329 -6.06 13.96 14.54
N ILE A 330 -5.45 15.09 14.21
CA ILE A 330 -5.58 16.33 14.98
C ILE A 330 -7.04 16.79 15.05
N ILE A 331 -7.72 16.82 13.90
CA ILE A 331 -9.12 17.23 13.81
C ILE A 331 -10.00 16.30 14.64
N LEU A 332 -9.82 14.98 14.49
CA LEU A 332 -10.56 13.97 15.25
C LEU A 332 -10.36 14.12 16.76
N ALA A 333 -9.11 14.29 17.20
CA ALA A 333 -8.78 14.45 18.62
C ALA A 333 -9.37 15.75 19.21
N LEU A 334 -9.37 16.85 18.44
CA LEU A 334 -10.00 18.11 18.85
C LEU A 334 -11.52 17.97 18.97
N CYS A 335 -12.18 17.32 18.00
CA CYS A 335 -13.60 17.02 18.06
C CYS A 335 -13.93 16.14 19.26
N ALA A 336 -13.15 15.08 19.51
CA ALA A 336 -13.33 14.21 20.67
C ALA A 336 -13.19 14.97 22.00
N ALA A 337 -12.19 15.85 22.13
CA ALA A 337 -12.01 16.67 23.32
C ALA A 337 -13.16 17.67 23.52
N ALA A 338 -13.66 18.28 22.45
CA ALA A 338 -14.82 19.16 22.51
C ALA A 338 -16.08 18.41 22.97
N VAL A 339 -16.36 17.24 22.39
CA VAL A 339 -17.49 16.39 22.75
C VAL A 339 -17.40 15.93 24.21
N ALA A 340 -16.21 15.52 24.65
CA ALA A 340 -15.95 15.11 26.04
C ALA A 340 -16.24 16.22 27.06
N ALA A 341 -16.05 17.49 26.69
CA ALA A 341 -16.30 18.63 27.56
C ALA A 341 -17.78 19.02 27.69
N ILE A 342 -18.65 18.58 26.76
CA ILE A 342 -20.06 19.00 26.74
C ILE A 342 -20.83 18.53 27.99
N PRO A 343 -20.82 17.25 28.38
CA PRO A 343 -21.56 16.80 29.57
C PRO A 343 -21.17 17.54 30.87
N PRO A 344 -19.89 17.70 31.23
CA PRO A 344 -19.52 18.44 32.43
C PRO A 344 -19.80 19.94 32.31
N ALA A 345 -19.73 20.52 31.11
CA ALA A 345 -20.08 21.92 30.88
C ALA A 345 -21.58 22.18 31.09
N ILE A 346 -22.44 21.28 30.59
CA ILE A 346 -23.88 21.31 30.86
C ILE A 346 -24.13 21.17 32.36
N PHE A 347 -23.49 20.19 33.02
CA PHE A 347 -23.60 20.01 34.46
C PHE A 347 -23.26 21.30 35.24
N ALA A 348 -22.17 21.99 34.88
CA ALA A 348 -21.81 23.27 35.46
C ALA A 348 -22.90 24.34 35.26
N ALA A 349 -23.43 24.42 34.04
CA ALA A 349 -24.40 25.44 33.63
C ALA A 349 -25.81 25.24 34.17
N TYR A 350 -26.14 24.09 34.76
CA TYR A 350 -27.43 23.86 35.42
C TYR A 350 -27.36 23.85 36.94
N ARG A 351 -26.16 23.95 37.53
CA ARG A 351 -25.98 24.02 38.98
C ARG A 351 -26.42 25.38 39.55
N ASP A 352 -27.23 25.35 40.60
CA ASP A 352 -27.75 26.56 41.25
C ASP A 352 -26.60 27.41 41.86
N PRO A 353 -26.40 28.67 41.40
CA PRO A 353 -25.33 29.53 41.90
C PRO A 353 -25.45 29.84 43.40
N VAL A 354 -26.66 29.91 43.97
CA VAL A 354 -26.86 30.19 45.40
C VAL A 354 -26.41 28.99 46.23
N ARG A 355 -26.72 27.77 45.77
CA ARG A 355 -26.30 26.53 46.42
C ARG A 355 -24.78 26.35 46.40
N VAL A 356 -24.10 26.81 45.35
CA VAL A 356 -22.63 26.72 45.22
C VAL A 356 -21.90 27.67 46.17
N MET A 357 -22.46 28.85 46.47
CA MET A 357 -21.85 29.81 47.40
C MET A 357 -22.00 29.43 48.88
N ARG A 358 -22.94 28.53 49.20
CA ARG A 358 -23.21 28.05 50.57
C ARG A 358 -22.40 26.81 50.98
N MET A 359 -21.68 26.20 50.04
CA MET A 359 -20.82 25.04 50.34
C MET A 359 -19.46 25.55 50.86
N PRO A 360 -18.97 25.07 52.02
CA PRO A 360 -17.71 25.51 52.61
C PRO A 360 -16.54 25.35 51.63
#